data_AF-A0A822FNS4-F1
#
_entry.id   AF-A0A822FNS4-F1
#
_cell.length_a   1.000
_cell.length_b   1.000
_cell.length_c   1.000
_cell.angle_alpha   90.00
_cell.angle_beta   90.00
_cell.angle_gamma   90.00
#
_symmetry.space_group_name_H-M   'P 1'
#
loop_
_entity.id
_entity.type
_entity.pdbx_description
1 polymer ?
#
loop_
_entity_poly.entity_id
_entity_poly.type
_entity_poly.pdbx_seq_one_letter_code
_entity_poly.pdbx_strand_id
1 'polypeptide(L)'
;LEQSIQVIAVNDPSPSIFIPPAEHMVNMLKHDSTHEHFKGEVSHKDNKFIVTGQEISTLVEQQPSNILWDELVVHEKFGIIEALMTTVHSICNDVKIRQNLIPLSIGAAIAGKAAKYEEIYVAIKEATNGPFKNMLTYTEDEVVSTCFIDDIHSSVFYAKAGISLDDRIVIK
;
A
#
# COMPACT_ATOMS: atom_id res chain seq x y z
N LEU A 1 15.88 -7.33 1.12
CA LEU A 1 15.29 -8.20 0.09
C LEU A 1 15.27 -7.41 -1.22
N GLU A 2 16.36 -7.45 -1.97
CA GLU A 2 16.39 -6.99 -3.37
C GLU A 2 15.94 -8.16 -4.25
N GLN A 3 14.65 -8.48 -4.18
CA GLN A 3 14.05 -9.31 -5.22
C GLN A 3 13.50 -8.35 -6.26
N SER A 4 14.19 -8.27 -7.40
CA SER A 4 13.73 -7.51 -8.56
C SER A 4 12.49 -8.22 -9.12
N ILE A 5 11.31 -7.74 -8.74
CA ILE A 5 10.06 -8.19 -9.34
C ILE A 5 9.93 -7.51 -10.70
N GLN A 6 9.66 -8.31 -11.73
CA GLN A 6 9.45 -7.82 -13.09
C GLN A 6 7.99 -8.04 -13.49
N VAL A 7 7.29 -6.96 -13.85
CA VAL A 7 5.92 -7.04 -14.38
C VAL A 7 5.98 -7.28 -15.90
N ILE A 8 5.40 -8.38 -16.37
CA ILE A 8 5.52 -8.83 -17.78
C ILE A 8 4.21 -8.79 -18.56
N ALA A 9 3.07 -8.77 -17.86
CA ALA A 9 1.74 -8.61 -18.44
C ALA A 9 0.79 -7.91 -17.46
N VAL A 10 -0.20 -7.20 -18.00
CA VAL A 10 -1.30 -6.57 -17.26
C VAL A 10 -2.60 -6.86 -17.99
N ASN A 11 -3.62 -7.32 -17.26
CA ASN A 11 -4.97 -7.51 -17.79
C ASN A 11 -5.92 -6.48 -17.19
N ASP A 12 -6.63 -5.74 -18.03
CA ASP A 12 -7.75 -4.89 -17.62
C ASP A 12 -8.97 -5.24 -18.50
N PRO A 13 -9.99 -5.92 -17.96
CA PRO A 13 -11.18 -6.32 -18.71
C PRO A 13 -12.06 -5.12 -19.12
N SER A 14 -11.82 -3.93 -18.56
CA SER A 14 -12.60 -2.72 -18.78
C SER A 14 -11.81 -1.64 -19.53
N PRO A 15 -11.28 -1.92 -20.73
CA PRO A 15 -10.54 -0.91 -21.47
C PRO A 15 -11.45 0.26 -21.88
N SER A 16 -10.85 1.43 -22.04
CA SER A 16 -11.54 2.56 -22.65
C SER A 16 -12.09 2.17 -24.03
N ILE A 17 -13.33 2.59 -24.31
CA ILE A 17 -13.94 2.39 -25.64
C ILE A 17 -13.39 3.38 -26.68
N PHE A 18 -12.64 4.40 -26.25
CA PHE A 18 -12.23 5.53 -27.10
C PHE A 18 -10.76 5.47 -27.54
N ILE A 19 -9.92 4.75 -26.81
CA ILE A 19 -8.48 4.65 -27.07
C ILE A 19 -8.01 3.20 -26.90
N PRO A 20 -6.96 2.76 -27.61
CA PRO A 20 -6.38 1.42 -27.45
C PRO A 20 -6.03 1.10 -25.99
N PRO A 21 -6.18 -0.16 -25.54
CA PRO A 21 -5.87 -0.55 -24.16
C PRO A 21 -4.47 -0.16 -23.70
N ALA A 22 -3.45 -0.37 -24.54
CA ALA A 22 -2.08 0.00 -24.22
C ALA A 22 -1.90 1.52 -24.08
N GLU A 23 -2.58 2.33 -24.89
CA GLU A 23 -2.57 3.80 -24.78
C GLU A 23 -3.27 4.27 -23.48
N HIS A 24 -4.37 3.62 -23.11
CA HIS A 24 -5.06 3.88 -21.84
C HIS A 24 -4.14 3.61 -20.64
N MET A 25 -3.42 2.48 -20.65
CA MET A 25 -2.44 2.11 -19.61
C MET A 25 -1.30 3.12 -19.51
N VAL A 26 -0.79 3.63 -20.63
CA VAL A 26 0.23 4.69 -20.64
C VAL A 26 -0.28 5.94 -19.94
N ASN A 27 -1.51 6.37 -20.23
CA ASN A 27 -2.07 7.57 -19.62
C ASN A 27 -2.27 7.41 -18.11
N MET A 28 -2.79 6.27 -17.67
CA MET A 28 -2.99 5.97 -16.24
C MET A 28 -1.67 5.86 -15.48
N LEU A 29 -0.63 5.26 -16.08
CA LEU A 29 0.68 5.18 -15.43
C LEU A 29 1.39 6.55 -15.39
N LYS A 30 1.24 7.38 -16.43
CA LYS A 30 1.89 8.70 -16.49
C LYS A 30 1.33 9.72 -15.52
N HIS A 31 0.06 9.60 -15.16
CA HIS A 31 -0.67 10.63 -14.42
C HIS A 31 -1.32 10.04 -13.18
N ASP A 32 -0.67 10.20 -12.03
CA ASP A 32 -1.22 9.83 -10.73
C ASP A 32 -1.56 11.10 -9.93
N SER A 33 -2.80 11.19 -9.46
CA SER A 33 -3.28 12.32 -8.66
C SER A 33 -2.74 12.34 -7.22
N THR A 34 -2.23 11.20 -6.74
CA THR A 34 -1.69 11.00 -5.39
C THR A 34 -0.16 10.96 -5.43
N HIS A 35 0.40 10.20 -6.37
CA HIS A 35 1.84 9.89 -6.45
C HIS A 35 2.60 10.70 -7.52
N GLU A 36 1.99 11.80 -7.97
CA GLU A 36 2.53 12.68 -9.03
C GLU A 36 2.74 11.95 -10.38
N HIS A 37 3.49 12.58 -11.29
CA HIS A 37 3.79 11.99 -12.58
C HIS A 37 4.89 10.92 -12.46
N PHE A 38 4.70 9.80 -13.17
CA PHE A 38 5.74 8.79 -13.27
C PHE A 38 7.00 9.37 -13.92
N LYS A 39 8.14 9.22 -13.23
CA LYS A 39 9.41 9.87 -13.58
C LYS A 39 10.16 9.19 -14.74
N GLY A 40 9.79 7.96 -15.09
CA GLY A 40 10.40 7.20 -16.19
C GLY A 40 9.72 7.44 -17.55
N GLU A 41 10.32 6.91 -18.61
CA GLU A 41 9.72 6.95 -19.94
C GLU A 41 8.62 5.90 -20.07
N VAL A 42 7.46 6.30 -20.59
CA VAL A 42 6.34 5.40 -20.84
C VAL A 42 5.78 5.67 -22.24
N SER A 43 5.66 4.62 -23.04
CA SER A 43 5.10 4.65 -24.40
C SER A 43 4.29 3.39 -24.68
N HIS A 44 3.67 3.28 -25.86
CA HIS A 44 2.99 2.06 -26.28
C HIS A 44 3.33 1.73 -27.73
N LYS A 45 3.25 0.44 -28.04
CA LYS A 45 3.35 -0.09 -29.39
C LYS A 45 2.48 -1.35 -29.49
N ASP A 46 1.56 -1.35 -30.45
CA ASP A 46 0.60 -2.45 -30.64
C ASP A 46 -0.16 -2.76 -29.34
N ASN A 47 -0.21 -4.03 -28.92
CA ASN A 47 -0.86 -4.49 -27.69
C ASN A 47 0.09 -4.50 -26.48
N LYS A 48 1.17 -3.71 -26.51
CA LYS A 48 2.13 -3.62 -25.41
C LYS A 48 2.30 -2.17 -24.98
N PHE A 49 2.39 -1.95 -23.67
CA PHE A 49 2.90 -0.70 -23.14
C PHE A 49 4.34 -0.90 -22.68
N ILE A 50 5.17 0.11 -22.90
CA ILE A 50 6.62 0.06 -22.73
C ILE A 50 6.97 1.01 -21.60
N VAL A 51 7.61 0.49 -20.55
CA VAL A 51 8.04 1.26 -19.38
C VAL A 51 9.55 1.20 -19.28
N THR A 52 10.22 2.34 -19.42
CA THR A 52 11.70 2.42 -19.34
C THR A 52 12.43 1.42 -20.26
N GLY A 53 11.87 1.16 -21.45
CA GLY A 53 12.38 0.20 -22.42
C GLY A 53 11.93 -1.25 -22.21
N GLN A 54 11.24 -1.57 -21.12
CA GLN A 54 10.66 -2.89 -20.88
C GLN A 54 9.28 -3.01 -21.52
N GLU A 55 9.08 -4.02 -22.36
CA GLU A 55 7.78 -4.33 -22.95
C GLU A 55 6.89 -5.11 -21.97
N ILE A 56 5.66 -4.66 -21.79
CA ILE A 56 4.65 -5.28 -20.93
C ILE A 56 3.40 -5.54 -21.77
N SER A 57 2.91 -6.78 -21.77
CA SER A 57 1.75 -7.17 -22.58
C SER A 57 0.45 -6.67 -21.96
N THR A 58 -0.44 -6.08 -22.76
CA THR A 58 -1.78 -5.66 -22.31
C THR A 58 -2.84 -6.66 -22.78
N LEU A 59 -3.60 -7.18 -21.84
CA LEU A 59 -4.71 -8.12 -22.05
C LEU A 59 -6.03 -7.46 -21.65
N VAL A 60 -7.13 -7.88 -22.26
CA VAL A 60 -8.49 -7.35 -22.01
C VAL A 60 -9.51 -8.47 -21.80
N GLU A 61 -9.05 -9.59 -21.25
CA GLU A 61 -9.86 -10.78 -21.05
C GLU A 61 -10.77 -10.64 -19.83
N GLN A 62 -12.05 -10.95 -20.03
CA GLN A 62 -13.12 -10.82 -19.05
C GLN A 62 -13.16 -12.01 -18.08
N GLN A 63 -12.86 -13.20 -18.56
CA GLN A 63 -12.88 -14.42 -17.75
C GLN A 63 -11.47 -14.73 -17.25
N PRO A 64 -11.17 -14.64 -15.94
CA PRO A 64 -9.83 -14.86 -15.41
C PRO A 64 -9.23 -16.23 -15.79
N SER A 65 -10.06 -17.26 -15.96
CA SER A 65 -9.62 -18.60 -16.37
C SER A 65 -9.12 -18.70 -17.81
N ASN A 66 -9.46 -17.74 -18.67
CA ASN A 66 -8.98 -17.70 -20.05
C ASN A 66 -7.61 -17.04 -20.16
N ILE A 67 -7.17 -16.36 -19.10
CA ILE A 67 -5.84 -15.77 -19.06
C ILE A 67 -4.87 -16.88 -18.68
N LEU A 68 -4.01 -17.25 -19.62
CA LEU A 68 -3.03 -18.31 -19.48
C LEU A 68 -1.85 -17.85 -18.60
N TRP A 69 -2.11 -17.58 -17.33
CA TRP A 69 -1.11 -17.16 -16.34
C TRP A 69 -0.07 -18.26 -16.04
N ASP A 70 -0.42 -19.53 -16.29
CA ASP A 70 0.40 -20.71 -15.99
C ASP A 70 1.74 -20.74 -16.74
N GLU A 71 1.94 -19.89 -17.74
CA GLU A 71 3.21 -19.71 -18.44
C GLU A 71 4.13 -18.63 -17.80
N LEU A 72 3.72 -17.94 -16.72
CA LEU A 72 4.34 -16.66 -16.28
C LEU A 72 4.53 -16.43 -14.75
N VAL A 73 4.73 -17.51 -13.95
CA VAL A 73 5.30 -17.57 -12.56
C VAL A 73 4.34 -17.55 -11.34
N VAL A 74 4.77 -18.32 -10.33
CA VAL A 74 4.23 -18.80 -9.03
C VAL A 74 4.69 -17.94 -7.83
N HIS A 75 3.84 -17.74 -6.79
CA HIS A 75 4.14 -18.06 -5.37
C HIS A 75 2.93 -17.84 -4.42
N GLU A 76 2.83 -18.68 -3.38
CA GLU A 76 1.77 -18.70 -2.36
C GLU A 76 2.10 -17.95 -1.05
N LYS A 77 1.01 -17.60 -0.36
CA LYS A 77 0.75 -17.74 1.10
C LYS A 77 1.05 -16.56 2.02
N PHE A 78 0.00 -15.95 2.58
CA PHE A 78 -0.05 -15.47 3.97
C PHE A 78 -1.51 -15.48 4.50
N GLY A 79 -1.66 -15.78 5.79
CA GLY A 79 -2.95 -15.75 6.49
C GLY A 79 -2.77 -15.25 7.92
N ILE A 80 -3.75 -14.49 8.41
CA ILE A 80 -3.88 -13.98 9.78
C ILE A 80 -5.19 -14.54 10.35
N ILE A 81 -5.17 -15.07 11.57
CA ILE A 81 -6.31 -15.82 12.14
C ILE A 81 -7.26 -14.92 12.95
N GLU A 82 -6.80 -13.93 13.71
CA GLU A 82 -7.68 -12.91 14.32
C GLU A 82 -6.89 -11.79 15.01
N ALA A 83 -7.31 -10.54 14.80
CA ALA A 83 -6.87 -9.35 15.53
C ALA A 83 -7.99 -8.28 15.43
N LEU A 84 -8.18 -7.47 16.47
CA LEU A 84 -9.09 -6.33 16.42
C LEU A 84 -8.27 -5.04 16.32
N MET A 85 -8.39 -4.36 15.20
CA MET A 85 -7.65 -3.13 14.84
C MET A 85 -8.65 -2.19 14.18
N THR A 86 -8.43 -0.88 14.35
CA THR A 86 -9.12 0.10 13.51
C THR A 86 -8.17 1.09 12.90
N THR A 87 -8.45 1.37 11.63
CA THR A 87 -7.70 2.29 10.79
C THR A 87 -8.65 3.38 10.32
N VAL A 88 -8.25 4.64 10.48
CA VAL A 88 -8.86 5.73 9.71
C VAL A 88 -8.25 5.65 8.31
N HIS A 89 -9.07 5.26 7.34
CA HIS A 89 -8.60 4.91 6.01
C HIS A 89 -8.86 6.04 4.99
N SER A 90 -7.97 6.19 4.01
CA SER A 90 -8.21 7.02 2.83
C SER A 90 -9.35 6.46 1.97
N ILE A 91 -9.88 7.28 1.06
CA ILE A 91 -10.95 6.86 0.15
C ILE A 91 -10.43 5.76 -0.78
N CYS A 92 -11.22 4.69 -0.95
CA CYS A 92 -10.97 3.60 -1.91
C CYS A 92 -12.03 3.61 -3.02
N ASN A 93 -11.73 2.97 -4.15
CA ASN A 93 -12.55 3.00 -5.37
C ASN A 93 -14.01 2.51 -5.17
N ASP A 94 -14.29 1.73 -4.12
CA ASP A 94 -15.63 1.20 -3.83
C ASP A 94 -16.55 2.19 -3.08
N VAL A 95 -16.01 3.31 -2.58
CA VAL A 95 -16.77 4.24 -1.74
C VAL A 95 -17.45 5.31 -2.60
N LYS A 96 -18.79 5.22 -2.72
CA LYS A 96 -19.62 6.29 -3.32
C LYS A 96 -19.71 7.48 -2.37
N ILE A 97 -19.06 8.60 -2.70
CA ILE A 97 -18.99 9.77 -1.82
C ILE A 97 -20.36 10.46 -1.72
N ARG A 98 -20.86 10.58 -0.48
CA ARG A 98 -21.77 11.64 -0.04
C ARG A 98 -21.19 12.22 1.26
N GLN A 99 -20.35 13.25 1.19
CA GLN A 99 -19.96 14.22 2.25
C GLN A 99 -20.03 13.79 3.74
N ASN A 100 -19.80 12.53 4.09
CA ASN A 100 -20.04 12.00 5.44
C ASN A 100 -18.83 11.20 5.90
N LEU A 101 -18.48 11.33 7.18
CA LEU A 101 -17.66 10.34 7.87
C LEU A 101 -18.41 9.00 7.83
N ILE A 102 -17.77 7.97 7.28
CA ILE A 102 -18.28 6.60 7.35
C ILE A 102 -17.63 5.96 8.59
N PRO A 103 -18.41 5.59 9.63
CA PRO A 103 -17.85 5.01 10.84
C PRO A 103 -17.12 3.69 10.55
N LEU A 104 -15.85 3.61 10.92
CA LEU A 104 -15.10 2.37 11.13
C LEU A 104 -14.45 2.41 12.54
N SER A 105 -14.29 1.23 13.15
CA SER A 105 -14.56 0.98 14.57
C SER A 105 -13.39 1.12 15.58
N ILE A 106 -12.87 2.27 16.04
CA ILE A 106 -11.77 2.45 17.06
C ILE A 106 -11.01 1.20 17.65
N GLY A 107 -9.67 1.18 17.54
CA GLY A 107 -8.79 0.17 18.15
C GLY A 107 -8.20 0.64 19.48
N ALA A 108 -8.11 -0.24 20.47
CA ALA A 108 -7.42 -0.01 21.73
C ALA A 108 -6.63 -1.28 22.09
N ALA A 109 -5.36 -1.15 22.46
CA ALA A 109 -4.52 -2.29 22.84
C ALA A 109 -4.33 -2.32 24.36
N ILE A 110 -4.56 -3.49 24.97
CA ILE A 110 -4.26 -3.75 26.38
C ILE A 110 -2.93 -4.53 26.42
N ALA A 111 -1.91 -3.95 27.05
CA ALA A 111 -0.62 -4.61 27.21
C ALA A 111 -0.70 -5.71 28.30
N GLY A 112 -0.24 -6.92 28.00
CA GLY A 112 -0.24 -8.06 28.93
C GLY A 112 0.74 -7.94 30.10
N LYS A 113 1.66 -6.97 30.06
CA LYS A 113 2.56 -6.60 31.15
C LYS A 113 2.53 -5.07 31.30
N ALA A 114 2.65 -4.60 32.54
CA ALA A 114 2.82 -3.17 32.79
C ALA A 114 4.12 -2.69 32.12
N ALA A 115 4.02 -1.67 31.29
CA ALA A 115 5.14 -1.07 30.59
C ALA A 115 4.92 0.44 30.57
N LYS A 116 5.95 1.20 30.96
CA LYS A 116 5.88 2.65 30.84
C LYS A 116 5.90 3.04 29.37
N TYR A 117 5.23 4.13 29.03
CA TYR A 117 5.11 4.57 27.65
C TYR A 117 6.50 4.86 27.03
N GLU A 118 7.47 5.30 27.83
CA GLU A 118 8.86 5.49 27.42
C GLU A 118 9.56 4.17 27.03
N GLU A 119 9.25 3.08 27.70
CA GLU A 119 9.82 1.75 27.41
C GLU A 119 9.31 1.22 26.06
N ILE A 120 8.07 1.57 25.70
CA ILE A 120 7.46 1.23 24.41
C ILE A 120 8.22 1.90 23.26
N TYR A 121 8.60 3.17 23.42
CA TYR A 121 9.37 3.88 22.40
C TYR A 121 10.75 3.27 22.16
N VAL A 122 11.44 2.92 23.23
CA VAL A 122 12.76 2.29 23.15
C VAL A 122 12.65 0.96 22.42
N ALA A 123 11.69 0.11 22.79
CA ALA A 123 11.49 -1.18 22.14
C ALA A 123 11.15 -1.04 20.65
N ILE A 124 10.31 -0.06 20.28
CA ILE A 124 9.93 0.18 18.87
C ILE A 124 11.10 0.73 18.08
N LYS A 125 11.87 1.67 18.64
CA LYS A 125 13.07 2.23 18.01
C LYS A 125 14.19 1.18 17.83
N GLU A 126 14.28 0.23 18.75
CA GLU A 126 15.18 -0.93 18.58
C GLU A 126 14.67 -1.86 17.48
N ALA A 127 13.36 -2.11 17.43
CA ALA A 127 12.72 -2.95 16.42
C ALA A 127 12.87 -2.40 14.99
N THR A 128 12.80 -1.08 14.80
CA THR A 128 13.01 -0.42 13.49
C THR A 128 14.44 -0.59 12.98
N ASN A 129 15.41 -0.68 13.89
CA ASN A 129 16.82 -0.90 13.55
C ASN A 129 17.20 -2.38 13.47
N GLY A 130 16.33 -3.27 13.96
CA GLY A 130 16.55 -4.71 14.05
C GLY A 130 15.70 -5.51 13.06
N PRO A 131 14.82 -6.42 13.54
CA PRO A 131 14.11 -7.38 12.69
C PRO A 131 13.11 -6.74 11.72
N PHE A 132 12.64 -5.53 11.99
CA PHE A 132 11.67 -4.82 11.16
C PHE A 132 12.29 -3.70 10.33
N LYS A 133 13.60 -3.73 10.15
CA LYS A 133 14.30 -2.77 9.30
C LYS A 133 13.71 -2.76 7.89
N ASN A 134 13.42 -1.56 7.39
CA ASN A 134 12.73 -1.27 6.12
C ASN A 134 11.23 -1.65 6.07
N MET A 135 10.64 -2.16 7.16
CA MET A 135 9.20 -2.44 7.26
C MET A 135 8.51 -1.51 8.27
N LEU A 136 9.16 -1.27 9.40
CA LEU A 136 8.71 -0.37 10.46
C LEU A 136 9.66 0.81 10.58
N THR A 137 9.13 2.02 10.57
CA THR A 137 9.88 3.25 10.88
C THR A 137 9.24 3.99 12.05
N TYR A 138 9.96 4.99 12.57
CA TYR A 138 9.60 5.73 13.78
C TYR A 138 9.81 7.23 13.55
N THR A 139 8.86 8.04 14.00
CA THR A 139 8.98 9.52 13.96
C THR A 139 8.48 10.19 15.23
N GLU A 140 9.17 11.26 15.62
CA GLU A 140 8.80 12.20 16.70
C GLU A 140 8.35 13.56 16.14
N ASP A 141 8.40 13.73 14.82
CA ASP A 141 8.05 15.00 14.17
C ASP A 141 6.54 15.22 14.19
N GLU A 142 6.12 16.48 14.19
CA GLU A 142 4.70 16.81 14.02
C GLU A 142 4.30 16.57 12.57
N VAL A 143 3.68 15.43 12.33
CA VAL A 143 3.35 14.92 10.99
C VAL A 143 1.84 14.81 10.81
N VAL A 144 1.41 14.95 9.56
CA VAL A 144 0.02 14.76 9.13
C VAL A 144 -0.02 13.72 8.02
N SER A 145 -1.22 13.27 7.61
CA SER A 145 -1.36 12.17 6.64
C SER A 145 -0.60 12.39 5.33
N THR A 146 -0.54 13.64 4.85
CA THR A 146 0.17 13.98 3.59
C THR A 146 1.68 13.82 3.69
N CYS A 147 2.26 13.82 4.89
CA CYS A 147 3.70 13.59 5.08
C CYS A 147 4.12 12.16 4.75
N PHE A 148 3.17 11.23 4.63
CA PHE A 148 3.41 9.82 4.37
C PHE A 148 3.08 9.41 2.92
N ILE A 149 2.74 10.37 2.05
CA ILE A 149 2.63 10.09 0.62
C ILE A 149 4.01 9.64 0.14
N ASP A 150 4.06 8.51 -0.59
CA ASP A 150 5.27 7.83 -1.07
C ASP A 150 6.18 7.20 0.01
N ASP A 151 5.74 7.11 1.27
CA ASP A 151 6.47 6.34 2.28
C ASP A 151 6.39 4.83 1.94
N ILE A 152 7.55 4.19 1.82
CA ILE A 152 7.68 2.78 1.44
C ILE A 152 7.56 1.81 2.62
N HIS A 153 7.55 2.31 3.86
CA HIS A 153 7.44 1.47 5.05
C HIS A 153 6.01 0.97 5.21
N SER A 154 5.86 -0.28 5.64
CA SER A 154 4.53 -0.87 5.90
C SER A 154 3.85 -0.24 7.12
N SER A 155 4.61 0.31 8.06
CA SER A 155 4.09 0.99 9.24
C SER A 155 5.03 2.09 9.70
N VAL A 156 4.45 3.24 10.05
CA VAL A 156 5.16 4.36 10.68
C VAL A 156 4.63 4.55 12.10
N PHE A 157 5.47 4.31 13.10
CA PHE A 157 5.09 4.57 14.48
C PHE A 157 5.31 6.06 14.81
N TYR A 158 4.20 6.79 14.99
CA TYR A 158 4.23 8.20 15.37
C TYR A 158 4.21 8.38 16.90
N ALA A 159 5.34 8.69 17.53
CA ALA A 159 5.48 8.66 18.98
C ALA A 159 4.42 9.52 19.71
N LYS A 160 4.20 10.74 19.23
CA LYS A 160 3.36 11.73 19.91
C LYS A 160 1.84 11.54 19.76
N ALA A 161 1.36 10.60 18.94
CA ALA A 161 -0.09 10.35 18.79
C ALA A 161 -0.68 9.43 19.88
N GLY A 162 0.14 8.61 20.53
CA GLY A 162 -0.38 7.67 21.53
C GLY A 162 -0.52 8.33 22.91
N ILE A 163 -1.53 7.89 23.66
CA ILE A 163 -1.79 8.33 25.03
C ILE A 163 -1.84 7.09 25.91
N SER A 164 -1.02 7.06 26.96
CA SER A 164 -1.13 6.06 28.02
C SER A 164 -2.21 6.51 29.01
N LEU A 165 -3.25 5.70 29.23
CA LEU A 165 -4.23 5.95 30.31
C LEU A 165 -3.68 5.46 31.66
N ASP A 166 -2.96 4.35 31.65
CA ASP A 166 -2.23 3.79 32.79
C ASP A 166 -1.04 2.95 32.30
N ASP A 167 -0.34 2.27 33.20
CA ASP A 167 0.84 1.44 32.87
C ASP A 167 0.51 0.21 31.98
N ARG A 168 -0.77 -0.07 31.69
CA ARG A 168 -1.23 -1.26 30.94
C ARG A 168 -2.13 -0.92 29.76
N ILE A 169 -2.70 0.28 29.71
CA ILE A 169 -3.64 0.72 28.69
C ILE A 169 -3.00 1.87 27.91
N VAL A 170 -2.68 1.59 26.66
CA VAL A 170 -2.15 2.56 25.70
C VAL A 170 -3.13 2.68 24.55
N ILE A 171 -3.59 3.89 24.28
CA ILE A 171 -4.43 4.21 23.13
C ILE A 171 -3.52 4.74 22.02
N LYS A 172 -3.63 4.13 20.84
CA LYS A 172 -2.87 4.44 19.63
C LYS A 172 -3.77 4.27 18.42
#